data_AF-A0A509B848-F1
#
_entry.id   AF-A0A509B848-F1
#
_cell.length_a   1.000
_cell.length_b   1.000
_cell.length_c   1.000
_cell.angle_alpha   90.00
_cell.angle_beta   90.00
_cell.angle_gamma   90.00
#
_symmetry.space_group_name_H-M   'P 1'
#
loop_
_entity.id
_entity.type
_entity.pdbx_description
1 polymer ?
#
loop_
_entity_poly.entity_id
_entity_poly.type
_entity_poly.pdbx_seq_one_letter_code
_entity_poly.pdbx_strand_id
1 'polypeptide(L)'
;MSHDFYIERKKDKKKAVFNGYAEGVFYKHFHCEKYNAIWSGSNDGQDVSKKGTENALRKILESEEIKNYPDPDRINEIREFYENVVLKSNDQDKFYVHFL
;
A
#
# COMPACT_ATOMS: atom_id res chain seq x y z
N MET A 1 2.73 -12.66 -9.89
CA MET A 1 1.26 -12.78 -9.80
C MET A 1 0.72 -11.41 -9.42
N SER A 2 -0.60 -11.24 -9.43
CA SER A 2 -1.27 -9.96 -9.14
C SER A 2 -2.29 -10.20 -8.04
N HIS A 3 -2.10 -9.57 -6.88
CA HIS A 3 -2.93 -9.66 -5.69
C HIS A 3 -3.46 -8.27 -5.46
N ASP A 4 -4.76 -8.21 -5.25
CA ASP A 4 -5.41 -6.97 -4.92
C ASP A 4 -5.17 -6.70 -3.43
N PHE A 5 -4.87 -5.48 -3.06
CA PHE A 5 -4.75 -5.08 -1.66
C PHE A 5 -5.28 -3.67 -1.49
N TYR A 6 -5.52 -3.26 -0.25
CA TYR A 6 -5.89 -1.88 0.05
C TYR A 6 -5.15 -1.36 1.27
N ILE A 7 -5.00 -0.04 1.32
CA ILE A 7 -4.51 0.68 2.49
C ILE A 7 -5.63 1.60 2.94
N GLU A 8 -6.10 1.42 4.17
CA GLU A 8 -7.19 2.20 4.76
C GLU A 8 -6.71 2.98 5.99
N ARG A 9 -6.95 4.29 6.05
CA ARG A 9 -6.80 5.05 7.29
C ARG A 9 -7.95 4.73 8.23
N LYS A 10 -7.65 4.18 9.42
CA LYS A 10 -8.70 3.69 10.33
C LYS A 10 -9.63 4.77 10.88
N LYS A 11 -9.15 6.01 10.99
CA LYS A 11 -9.88 7.15 11.57
C LYS A 11 -11.13 7.53 10.77
N ASP A 12 -11.03 7.60 9.45
CA ASP A 12 -12.09 8.12 8.58
C ASP A 12 -12.34 7.23 7.35
N LYS A 13 -11.75 6.02 7.33
CA LYS A 13 -11.99 4.99 6.32
C LYS A 13 -11.61 5.41 4.90
N LYS A 14 -10.78 6.45 4.76
CA LYS A 14 -10.17 6.77 3.46
C LYS A 14 -9.28 5.61 3.04
N LYS A 15 -9.53 5.10 1.85
CA LYS A 15 -8.84 3.92 1.31
C LYS A 15 -8.27 4.20 -0.07
N ALA A 16 -7.13 3.59 -0.36
CA ALA A 16 -6.65 3.37 -1.71
C ALA A 16 -6.66 1.87 -1.99
N VAL A 17 -7.15 1.49 -3.17
CA VAL A 17 -7.19 0.10 -3.63
C VAL A 17 -6.10 -0.06 -4.67
N PHE A 18 -5.39 -1.16 -4.58
CA PHE A 18 -4.22 -1.45 -5.38
C PHE A 18 -4.45 -2.81 -6.02
N ASN A 19 -4.73 -2.78 -7.31
CA ASN A 19 -4.91 -3.99 -8.10
C ASN A 19 -3.63 -4.20 -8.91
N GLY A 20 -3.19 -5.43 -9.13
CA GLY A 20 -2.15 -5.69 -10.13
C GLY A 20 -0.77 -6.13 -9.64
N TYR A 21 0.19 -5.91 -10.55
CA TYR A 21 1.57 -6.39 -10.54
C TYR A 21 2.50 -5.70 -9.53
N ALA A 22 1.96 -4.78 -8.71
CA ALA A 22 2.75 -3.99 -7.76
C ALA A 22 3.10 -4.78 -6.48
N GLU A 23 2.69 -6.04 -6.36
CA GLU A 23 2.84 -6.84 -5.15
C GLU A 23 4.25 -6.85 -4.55
N GLY A 24 5.28 -7.26 -5.30
CA GLY A 24 6.58 -7.60 -4.72
C GLY A 24 7.17 -6.46 -3.90
N VAL A 25 7.01 -5.24 -4.41
CA VAL A 25 7.51 -4.03 -3.77
C VAL A 25 6.66 -3.64 -2.55
N PHE A 26 5.34 -3.84 -2.59
CA PHE A 26 4.46 -3.59 -1.44
C PHE A 26 4.65 -4.59 -0.31
N TYR A 27 4.67 -5.89 -0.61
CA TYR A 27 4.94 -6.94 0.37
C TYR A 27 6.28 -6.71 1.08
N LYS A 28 7.32 -6.39 0.32
CA LYS A 28 8.67 -6.10 0.83
C LYS A 28 8.73 -4.86 1.71
N HIS A 29 8.10 -3.76 1.31
CA HIS A 29 8.22 -2.50 2.05
C HIS A 29 7.27 -2.38 3.24
N PHE A 30 6.15 -3.12 3.23
CA PHE A 30 5.27 -3.26 4.38
C PHE A 30 5.61 -4.44 5.29
N HIS A 31 6.62 -5.27 4.94
CA HIS A 31 6.97 -6.50 5.67
C HIS A 31 5.77 -7.43 5.84
N CYS A 32 5.08 -7.68 4.73
CA CYS A 32 3.80 -8.37 4.66
C CYS A 32 3.90 -9.75 4.00
N GLU A 33 5.10 -10.28 3.76
CA GLU A 33 5.36 -11.51 2.99
C GLU A 33 4.56 -12.72 3.52
N LYS A 34 4.24 -12.74 4.81
CA LYS A 34 3.38 -13.74 5.46
C LYS A 34 1.94 -13.79 4.93
N TYR A 35 1.46 -12.71 4.28
CA TYR A 35 0.12 -12.60 3.68
C TYR A 35 0.11 -12.99 2.19
N ASN A 36 1.21 -13.54 1.67
CA ASN A 36 1.29 -14.04 0.32
C ASN A 36 0.90 -15.54 0.32
N ALA A 37 -0.28 -15.86 -0.21
CA ALA A 37 -0.78 -17.23 -0.35
C ALA A 37 -0.43 -17.86 -1.72
N ILE A 38 0.66 -17.42 -2.33
CA ILE A 38 1.21 -17.84 -3.63
C ILE A 38 0.35 -17.39 -4.81
N TRP A 39 -0.95 -17.69 -4.80
CA TRP A 39 -1.90 -17.38 -5.87
C TRP A 39 -2.80 -16.17 -5.58
N SER A 40 -2.90 -15.79 -4.30
CA SER A 40 -3.69 -14.66 -3.80
C SER A 40 -3.04 -14.07 -2.55
N GLY A 41 -3.60 -12.96 -2.06
CA GLY A 41 -3.43 -12.59 -0.67
C GLY A 41 -4.08 -13.61 0.26
N SER A 42 -3.77 -13.52 1.56
CA SER A 42 -4.35 -14.40 2.58
C SER A 42 -5.73 -13.93 3.06
N ASN A 43 -6.33 -12.93 2.40
CA ASN A 43 -7.50 -12.19 2.88
C ASN A 43 -7.33 -11.67 4.33
N ASP A 44 -6.14 -11.18 4.65
CA ASP A 44 -5.77 -10.64 5.96
C ASP A 44 -4.80 -9.46 5.81
N GLY A 45 -4.48 -8.81 6.92
CA GLY A 45 -3.72 -7.58 6.93
C GLY A 45 -3.16 -7.22 8.29
N GLN A 46 -2.49 -6.08 8.34
CA GLN A 46 -1.95 -5.56 9.60
C GLN A 46 -2.15 -4.06 9.75
N ASP A 47 -2.22 -3.65 11.03
CA ASP A 47 -2.15 -2.26 11.41
C ASP A 47 -0.70 -1.76 11.29
N VAL A 48 -0.52 -0.65 10.60
CA VAL A 48 0.73 0.06 10.40
C VAL A 48 0.56 1.49 10.92
N SER A 49 1.57 2.03 11.58
CA SER A 49 1.56 3.44 11.99
C SER A 49 1.61 4.36 10.77
N LYS A 50 1.22 5.64 10.94
CA LYS A 50 1.50 6.67 9.93
C LYS A 50 2.96 6.60 9.44
N LYS A 51 3.92 6.64 10.37
CA LYS A 51 5.35 6.65 10.03
C LYS A 51 5.78 5.42 9.22
N GLY A 52 5.25 4.24 9.56
CA GLY A 52 5.48 3.01 8.79
C GLY A 52 4.90 3.11 7.38
N THR A 53 3.66 3.60 7.27
CA THR A 53 2.96 3.77 5.99
C THR A 53 3.65 4.80 5.10
N GLU A 54 4.05 5.93 5.66
CA GLU A 54 4.79 7.00 4.98
C GLU A 54 6.11 6.49 4.41
N ASN A 55 6.91 5.79 5.24
CA ASN A 55 8.19 5.27 4.80
C ASN A 55 8.05 4.16 3.74
N ALA A 56 7.06 3.28 3.89
CA ALA A 56 6.80 2.22 2.93
C ALA A 56 6.37 2.81 1.57
N LEU A 57 5.35 3.68 1.56
CA LEU A 57 4.84 4.29 0.32
C LEU A 57 5.87 5.16 -0.37
N ARG A 58 6.69 5.92 0.37
CA ARG A 58 7.79 6.68 -0.22
C ARG A 58 8.76 5.77 -0.97
N LYS A 59 9.23 4.69 -0.33
CA LYS A 59 10.16 3.72 -0.96
C LYS A 59 9.55 3.04 -2.19
N ILE A 60 8.27 2.71 -2.11
CA ILE A 60 7.51 2.13 -3.23
C ILE A 60 7.47 3.12 -4.40
N LEU A 61 7.05 4.37 -4.17
CA LEU A 61 6.96 5.41 -5.21
C LEU A 61 8.33 5.75 -5.84
N GLU A 62 9.43 5.56 -5.10
CA GLU A 62 10.79 5.77 -5.56
C GLU A 62 11.40 4.54 -6.27
N SER A 63 10.76 3.38 -6.19
CA SER A 63 11.28 2.11 -6.72
C SER A 63 11.27 2.05 -8.26
N GLU A 64 12.25 1.35 -8.83
CA GLU A 64 12.32 1.10 -10.29
C GLU A 64 11.11 0.27 -10.78
N GLU A 65 10.56 -0.60 -9.93
CA GLU A 65 9.38 -1.41 -10.24
C GLU A 65 8.14 -0.52 -10.47
N ILE A 66 7.97 0.54 -9.68
CA ILE A 66 6.86 1.49 -9.83
C ILE A 66 7.10 2.48 -10.99
N LYS A 67 8.35 2.88 -11.25
CA LYS A 67 8.68 3.73 -12.40
C LYS A 67 8.35 3.09 -13.75
N ASN A 68 8.47 1.76 -13.82
CA ASN A 68 8.18 0.98 -15.03
C ASN A 68 6.80 0.31 -14.99
N TYR A 69 5.92 0.74 -14.06
CA TYR A 69 4.61 0.14 -13.92
C TYR A 69 3.74 0.42 -15.17
N PRO A 70 3.06 -0.60 -15.73
CA PRO A 70 2.37 -0.46 -17.02
C PRO A 70 1.13 0.46 -16.97
N ASP A 71 0.58 0.70 -15.78
CA ASP A 71 -0.63 1.50 -15.57
C ASP A 71 -0.30 2.77 -14.74
N PRO A 72 0.00 3.91 -15.40
CA PRO A 72 0.39 5.13 -14.71
C PRO A 72 -0.75 5.76 -13.89
N ASP A 73 -2.01 5.54 -14.26
CA ASP A 73 -3.16 6.07 -13.53
C ASP A 73 -3.25 5.43 -12.15
N ARG A 74 -3.01 4.11 -12.06
CA ARG A 74 -2.87 3.44 -10.77
C ARG A 74 -1.78 4.06 -9.92
N ILE A 75 -0.59 4.31 -10.46
CA ILE A 75 0.49 4.94 -9.69
C ILE A 75 0.12 6.34 -9.21
N ASN A 76 -0.64 7.09 -10.02
CA ASN A 76 -1.14 8.40 -9.62
C ASN A 76 -2.12 8.28 -8.44
N GLU A 77 -3.02 7.30 -8.42
CA GLU A 77 -3.91 7.06 -7.26
C GLU A 77 -3.11 6.77 -5.97
N ILE A 78 -2.01 6.00 -6.07
CA ILE A 78 -1.11 5.73 -4.93
C ILE A 78 -0.46 7.02 -4.45
N ARG A 79 0.04 7.83 -5.38
CA ARG A 79 0.68 9.11 -5.09
C ARG A 79 -0.31 10.07 -4.44
N GLU A 80 -1.52 10.17 -4.97
CA GLU A 80 -2.58 11.01 -4.41
C GLU A 80 -2.97 10.56 -3.01
N PHE A 81 -3.09 9.26 -2.76
CA PHE A 81 -3.36 8.74 -1.42
C PHE A 81 -2.22 9.07 -0.45
N TYR A 82 -0.97 8.88 -0.87
CA TYR A 82 0.20 9.23 -0.08
C TYR A 82 0.22 10.73 0.28
N GLU A 83 0.05 11.62 -0.70
CA GLU A 83 0.13 13.06 -0.53
C GLU A 83 -1.08 13.66 0.22
N ASN A 84 -2.29 13.18 -0.07
CA ASN A 84 -3.53 13.77 0.44
C ASN A 84 -4.07 13.08 1.69
N VAL A 85 -3.68 11.84 1.97
CA VAL A 85 -4.17 11.08 3.13
C VAL A 85 -3.05 10.81 4.12
N VAL A 86 -1.92 10.24 3.68
CA VAL A 86 -0.85 9.80 4.58
C VAL A 86 -0.06 10.99 5.12
N LEU A 87 0.48 11.85 4.25
CA LEU A 87 1.27 13.02 4.68
C LEU A 87 0.45 14.01 5.52
N LYS A 88 -0.85 14.15 5.23
CA LYS A 88 -1.77 15.04 5.96
C LYS A 88 -2.42 14.39 7.19
N SER A 89 -2.07 13.15 7.53
CA SER A 89 -2.60 12.47 8.72
C SER A 89 -1.85 12.85 9.99
N ASN A 90 -2.51 12.70 11.15
CA ASN A 90 -1.88 12.90 12.44
C ASN A 90 -0.90 11.75 12.74
N ASP A 91 0.16 12.01 13.50
CA ASP A 91 1.15 10.97 13.84
C ASP A 91 0.58 9.77 14.63
N GLN A 92 -0.56 9.96 15.29
CA GLN A 92 -1.29 8.91 16.00
C GLN A 92 -2.24 8.10 15.09
N ASP A 93 -2.46 8.54 13.85
CA ASP A 93 -3.32 7.81 12.92
C ASP A 93 -2.68 6.46 12.54
N LYS A 94 -3.53 5.45 12.41
CA LYS A 94 -3.17 4.10 11.98
C LYS A 94 -3.78 3.79 10.62
N PHE A 95 -3.06 2.99 9.86
CA PHE A 95 -3.47 2.48 8.58
C PHE A 95 -3.58 0.97 8.68
N TYR A 96 -4.57 0.39 8.00
CA TYR A 96 -4.69 -1.04 7.84
C TYR A 96 -4.33 -1.40 6.41
N VAL A 97 -3.35 -2.29 6.24
CA VAL A 97 -2.90 -2.80 4.95
C VAL A 97 -3.46 -4.21 4.81
N HIS A 98 -4.37 -4.43 3.87
CA HIS A 98 -5.13 -5.68 3.69
C HIS A 98 -4.87 -6.29 2.33
N PHE A 99 -4.51 -7.57 2.29
CA PHE A 99 -4.20 -8.32 1.07
C PHE A 99 -5.34 -9.31 0.78
N LEU A 100 -5.96 -9.20 -0.39
CA LEU A 100 -7.14 -9.95 -0.83
C LEU A 100 -6.76 -11.31 -1.44
#